data_AF-A0A497E214-F1
#
_entry.id   AF-A0A497E214-F1
#
_cell.length_a   1.000
_cell.length_b   1.000
_cell.length_c   1.000
_cell.angle_alpha   90.00
_cell.angle_beta   90.00
_cell.angle_gamma   90.00
#
_symmetry.space_group_name_H-M   'P 1'
#
loop_
_entity.id
_entity.type
_entity.pdbx_description
1 polymer ?
#
loop_
_entity_poly.entity_id
_entity_poly.type
_entity_poly.pdbx_seq_one_letter_code
_entity_poly.pdbx_strand_id
1 'polypeptide(L)' 'MSKRKILVKEVMKREVVTVREATTLKELMGIFQKYTFHTLPVVKEDNRIVGVVALEDILK' A
#
# COMPACT_ATOMS: atom_id res chain seq x y z
N MET A 1 -16.32 25.51 -21.68
CA MET A 1 -15.23 24.52 -21.80
C MET A 1 -15.67 23.23 -21.13
N SER A 2 -15.73 22.11 -21.85
CA SER A 2 -16.12 20.82 -21.28
C SER A 2 -14.99 20.27 -20.42
N LYS A 3 -15.25 19.95 -19.13
CA LYS A 3 -14.24 19.32 -18.26
C LYS A 3 -13.92 17.93 -18.80
N ARG A 4 -12.67 17.70 -19.22
CA ARG A 4 -12.19 16.36 -19.62
C ARG A 4 -12.26 15.42 -18.41
N LYS A 5 -12.88 14.26 -18.59
CA LYS A 5 -12.85 13.17 -17.59
C LYS A 5 -11.46 12.52 -17.63
N ILE A 6 -10.78 12.47 -16.48
CA ILE A 6 -9.50 11.77 -16.30
C ILE A 6 -9.81 10.42 -15.64
N LEU A 7 -9.27 9.34 -16.18
CA LEU A 7 -9.41 7.99 -15.63
C LEU A 7 -8.38 7.79 -14.50
N VAL A 8 -8.75 7.04 -13.46
CA VAL A 8 -7.84 6.74 -12.33
C VAL A 8 -6.52 6.12 -12.80
N LYS A 9 -6.57 5.24 -13.81
CA LYS A 9 -5.38 4.61 -14.41
C LYS A 9 -4.39 5.59 -15.06
N GLU A 10 -4.82 6.82 -15.35
CA GLU A 10 -3.95 7.87 -15.90
C GLU A 10 -3.11 8.55 -14.81
N VAL A 11 -3.54 8.51 -13.55
CA VAL A 11 -2.90 9.23 -12.44
C VAL A 11 -2.37 8.33 -11.32
N MET A 12 -2.79 7.06 -11.27
CA MET A 12 -2.34 6.13 -10.23
C MET A 12 -0.87 5.72 -10.40
N LYS A 13 -0.18 5.49 -9.28
CA LYS A 13 1.13 4.83 -9.26
C LYS A 13 0.93 3.33 -9.46
N ARG A 14 1.59 2.76 -10.46
CA ARG A 14 1.49 1.31 -10.80
C ARG A 14 2.41 0.45 -9.96
N GLU A 15 3.60 0.96 -9.67
CA GLU A 15 4.59 0.29 -8.85
C GLU A 15 4.35 0.65 -7.37
N VAL A 16 3.60 -0.21 -6.70
CA VAL A 16 3.27 -0.07 -5.28
C VAL A 16 4.04 -1.09 -4.46
N VAL A 17 4.51 -0.68 -3.28
CA VAL A 17 5.06 -1.61 -2.30
C VAL A 17 3.89 -2.28 -1.59
N THR A 18 3.92 -3.60 -1.53
CA THR A 18 2.88 -4.42 -0.88
C THR A 18 3.53 -5.29 0.19
N VAL A 19 2.76 -5.71 1.20
CA VAL A 19 3.20 -6.69 2.21
C VAL A 19 2.37 -7.97 2.11
N ARG A 20 2.91 -9.08 2.60
CA ARG A 20 2.18 -10.36 2.66
C ARG A 20 1.36 -10.42 3.94
N GLU A 21 0.31 -11.24 3.95
CA GLU A 21 -0.48 -11.51 5.17
C GLU A 21 0.36 -12.11 6.31
N ALA A 22 1.49 -12.75 5.98
CA ALA A 22 2.45 -13.31 6.94
C ALA A 22 3.62 -12.35 7.27
N THR A 23 3.67 -11.14 6.70
CA THR A 23 4.74 -10.17 7.00
C THR A 23 4.71 -9.81 8.48
N THR A 24 5.85 -9.96 9.16
CA THR A 24 5.96 -9.68 10.59
C THR A 24 5.95 -8.18 10.87
N LEU A 25 5.61 -7.80 12.10
CA LEU A 25 5.65 -6.40 12.53
C LEU A 25 7.05 -5.79 12.38
N LYS A 26 8.11 -6.55 12.66
CA LYS A 26 9.50 -6.08 12.53
C LYS A 26 9.85 -5.75 11.08
N GLU A 27 9.48 -6.63 10.15
CA GLU A 27 9.68 -6.40 8.71
C GLU A 27 8.85 -5.21 8.23
N LEU A 28 7.58 -5.14 8.64
CA LEU A 28 6.68 -4.03 8.31
C LEU A 28 7.25 -2.69 8.78
N MET A 29 7.79 -2.61 9.99
CA MET A 29 8.47 -1.42 10.51
C MET A 29 9.72 -1.06 9.68
N GLY A 30 10.51 -2.04 9.28
CA GLY A 30 11.64 -1.82 8.38
C GLY A 30 11.23 -1.25 7.03
N ILE A 31 10.09 -1.70 6.48
CA ILE A 31 9.51 -1.16 5.24
C ILE A 31 9.07 0.30 5.46
N PHE A 32 8.35 0.60 6.53
CA PHE A 32 7.92 1.97 6.85
C PHE A 32 9.09 2.93 7.13
N GLN A 33 10.21 2.45 7.66
CA GLN A 33 11.42 3.26 7.81
C GLN A 33 12.12 3.52 6.47
N LYS A 34 12.08 2.53 5.55
CA LYS A 34 12.73 2.62 4.24
C LYS A 34 11.96 3.49 3.25
N TYR A 35 10.62 3.48 3.32
CA TYR A 35 9.76 4.18 2.37
C TYR A 35 8.91 5.23 3.07
N THR A 36 8.65 6.36 2.40
CA THR A 36 7.80 7.45 2.92
C THR A 36 6.30 7.15 2.86
N PHE A 37 5.90 5.90 2.62
CA PHE A 37 4.49 5.51 2.55
C PHE A 37 3.98 5.22 3.96
N HIS A 38 2.80 5.72 4.30
CA HIS A 38 2.21 5.49 5.63
C HIS A 38 1.11 4.41 5.59
N THR A 39 0.78 3.89 4.41
CA THR A 39 -0.22 2.83 4.23
C THR A 39 0.24 1.88 3.14
N LEU A 40 0.10 0.58 3.41
CA LEU A 40 0.50 -0.48 2.50
C LEU A 40 -0.66 -1.46 2.30
N PRO A 41 -0.93 -1.89 1.05
CA PRO A 41 -1.85 -2.99 0.79
C PRO A 41 -1.24 -4.31 1.27
N VAL A 42 -2.08 -5.13 1.89
CA VAL A 42 -1.76 -6.51 2.28
C VAL A 42 -2.28 -7.43 1.18
N VAL A 43 -1.40 -8.27 0.65
CA VAL A 43 -1.71 -9.20 -0.45
C VAL A 43 -1.41 -10.64 -0.05
N LYS A 44 -2.14 -11.58 -0.67
CA LYS A 44 -1.85 -13.01 -0.67
C LYS A 44 -0.71 -13.34 -1.64
N GLU A 45 -0.25 -14.60 -1.64
CA GLU A 45 0.82 -15.05 -2.55
C GLU A 45 0.45 -14.92 -4.03
N ASP A 46 -0.83 -15.08 -4.37
CA ASP A 46 -1.40 -14.87 -5.71
C ASP A 46 -1.54 -13.38 -6.10
N ASN A 47 -0.99 -12.46 -5.29
CA ASN A 47 -1.09 -11.00 -5.41
C ASN A 47 -2.52 -10.44 -5.28
N ARG A 48 -3.47 -11.24 -4.77
CA ARG A 48 -4.81 -10.74 -4.45
C ARG A 48 -4.76 -9.89 -3.19
N ILE A 49 -5.32 -8.68 -3.27
CA ILE A 49 -5.47 -7.79 -2.11
C ILE A 49 -6.44 -8.41 -1.11
N VAL A 50 -6.06 -8.39 0.17
CA VAL A 50 -6.86 -8.90 1.29
C VAL A 50 -7.04 -7.88 2.41
N GLY A 51 -6.32 -6.77 2.38
CA GLY A 51 -6.47 -5.70 3.35
C GLY A 51 -5.54 -4.53 3.10
N VAL A 52 -5.50 -3.63 4.07
CA VAL A 52 -4.58 -2.49 4.15
C VAL A 52 -4.08 -2.41 5.59
N VAL A 53 -2.84 -1.96 5.76
CA VAL A 53 -2.26 -1.66 7.08
C VAL A 53 -1.61 -0.29 7.02
N ALA A 54 -1.91 0.55 8.00
CA ALA A 54 -1.35 1.88 8.15
C ALA A 54 -0.35 1.92 9.31
N LEU A 55 0.62 2.84 9.24
CA LEU A 55 1.57 3.05 10.33
C LEU A 55 0.83 3.42 11.63
N GLU A 56 -0.26 4.18 11.51
CA GLU A 56 -1.11 4.61 12.60
C GLU A 56 -1.83 3.46 13.32
N ASP A 57 -2.02 2.31 12.66
CA ASP A 57 -2.60 1.11 13.30
C ASP A 57 -1.63 0.49 14.33
N ILE A 58 -0.33 0.77 14.19
CA ILE A 58 0.75 0.20 15.00
C ILE A 58 1.13 1.13 16.17
N LEU A 59 0.98 2.44 15.99
CA LEU A 59 1.40 3.46 16.96
C LEU A 59 0.43 3.66 18.13
N LYS A 60 -0.63 2.85 18.25
CA LYS A 60 -1.61 2.92 19.33
C LYS A 60 -1.13 2.28 20.63
#